data_AF-A0A8B6FEP4-F1
#
_entry.id   AF-A0A8B6FEP4-F1
#
_cell.length_a   1.000
_cell.length_b   1.000
_cell.length_c   1.000
_cell.angle_alpha   90.00
_cell.angle_beta   90.00
_cell.angle_gamma   90.00
#
_symmetry.space_group_name_H-M   'P 1'
#
loop_
_entity.id
_entity.type
_entity.pdbx_description
1 polymer ?
#
loop_
_entity_poly.entity_id
_entity_poly.type
_entity_poly.pdbx_seq_one_letter_code
_entity_poly.pdbx_strand_id
1 'polypeptide(L)'
;AFKTKDSYILVGAGNDKQFQTLCKVLQLDNLLENSKYTTNKLRVDNRKSLLSIFDNLFVTKKTEEWLDVFDGCGIPYGPLNDMENVFSDPQVLQIRLSIN
;
A
#
# COMPACT_ATOMS: atom_id res chain seq x y z
N ALA A 1 6.17 1.77 -3.22
CA ALA A 1 6.63 0.61 -2.44
C ALA A 1 7.01 1.11 -1.06
N PHE A 2 6.73 0.33 -0.02
CA PHE A 2 7.11 0.61 1.35
C PHE A 2 8.04 -0.50 1.83
N LYS A 3 9.09 -0.14 2.54
CA LYS A 3 10.00 -1.12 3.14
C LYS A 3 9.28 -1.84 4.28
N THR A 4 9.34 -3.16 4.27
CA THR A 4 8.88 -4.00 5.38
C THR A 4 10.07 -4.48 6.20
N LYS A 5 9.84 -5.32 7.20
CA LYS A 5 10.93 -5.86 8.04
C LYS A 5 11.93 -6.71 7.26
N ASP A 6 11.49 -7.35 6.18
CA ASP A 6 12.27 -8.35 5.43
C ASP A 6 12.35 -8.09 3.92
N SER A 7 11.53 -7.20 3.35
CA SER A 7 11.55 -6.84 1.92
C SER A 7 10.80 -5.52 1.67
N TYR A 8 9.92 -5.49 0.68
CA TYR A 8 9.10 -4.37 0.28
C TYR A 8 7.69 -4.83 -0.11
N ILE A 9 6.71 -3.96 0.12
CA ILE A 9 5.33 -4.15 -0.31
C ILE A 9 4.87 -2.98 -1.20
N LEU A 10 4.14 -3.29 -2.27
CA LEU A 10 3.41 -2.33 -3.09
C LEU A 10 1.97 -2.22 -2.57
N VAL A 11 1.46 -0.99 -2.43
CA VAL A 11 0.09 -0.71 -2.02
C VAL A 11 -0.47 0.42 -2.90
N GLY A 12 -1.61 0.17 -3.54
CA GLY A 12 -2.27 1.08 -4.47
C GLY A 12 -3.44 1.82 -3.82
N ALA A 13 -3.24 3.09 -3.46
CA ALA A 13 -4.29 3.97 -2.93
C ALA A 13 -4.32 5.32 -3.68
N GLY A 14 -4.74 5.30 -4.94
CA GLY A 14 -4.68 6.44 -5.87
C GLY A 14 -5.86 7.42 -5.78
N ASN A 15 -6.94 7.08 -5.07
CA ASN A 15 -8.10 7.95 -4.88
C ASN A 15 -8.56 7.98 -3.40
N ASP A 16 -9.51 8.86 -3.09
CA ASP A 16 -9.97 9.09 -1.71
C ASP A 16 -10.63 7.86 -1.08
N LYS A 17 -11.42 7.09 -1.86
CA LYS A 17 -12.04 5.85 -1.38
C LYS A 17 -10.99 4.80 -1.02
N GLN A 18 -9.99 4.61 -1.87
CA GLN A 18 -8.88 3.67 -1.60
C GLN A 18 -8.03 4.13 -0.42
N PHE A 19 -7.79 5.44 -0.27
CA PHE A 19 -7.09 5.99 0.88
C PHE A 19 -7.84 5.76 2.19
N GLN A 20 -9.17 5.93 2.19
CA GLN A 20 -10.01 5.60 3.34
C GLN A 20 -9.91 4.13 3.72
N THR A 21 -9.98 3.22 2.75
CA THR A 21 -9.79 1.79 2.98
C THR A 21 -8.40 1.51 3.55
N LEU A 22 -7.35 2.10 2.98
CA LEU A 22 -5.97 1.95 3.46
C LEU A 22 -5.83 2.38 4.93
N CYS A 23 -6.35 3.55 5.28
CA CYS A 23 -6.30 4.04 6.66
C CYS A 23 -7.03 3.10 7.64
N LYS A 24 -8.20 2.57 7.27
CA LYS A 24 -8.93 1.61 8.10
C LYS A 24 -8.17 0.30 8.31
N VAL A 25 -7.62 -0.27 7.24
CA VAL A 25 -6.81 -1.49 7.30
C VAL A 25 -5.58 -1.31 8.19
N LEU A 26 -4.94 -0.15 8.09
CA LEU A 26 -3.75 0.19 8.87
C LEU A 26 -4.04 0.74 10.27
N GLN A 27 -5.31 0.88 10.66
CA GLN A 27 -5.74 1.49 11.93
C GLN A 27 -5.21 2.93 12.12
N LEU A 28 -5.25 3.71 11.05
CA LEU A 28 -4.79 5.09 10.94
C LEU A 28 -5.96 6.04 10.63
N ASP A 29 -7.13 5.83 11.25
CA ASP A 29 -8.34 6.64 11.04
C ASP A 29 -8.12 8.13 11.33
N ASN A 30 -7.19 8.45 12.24
CA ASN A 30 -6.77 9.82 12.55
C ASN A 30 -6.21 10.58 11.33
N LEU A 31 -5.72 9.88 10.30
CA LEU A 31 -5.29 10.52 9.05
C LEU A 31 -6.46 11.01 8.20
N LEU A 32 -7.65 10.42 8.35
CA LEU A 32 -8.84 10.84 7.61
C LEU A 32 -9.41 12.17 8.13
N GLU A 33 -9.16 12.48 9.39
CA GLU A 33 -9.56 13.74 10.03
C GLU A 33 -8.50 14.84 9.89
N ASN A 34 -7.28 14.46 9.51
CA ASN A 34 -6.19 15.40 9.35
C ASN A 34 -6.39 16.26 8.09
N SER A 35 -6.50 17.57 8.27
CA SER A 35 -6.71 18.54 7.19
C SER A 35 -5.65 18.50 6.08
N LYS A 36 -4.49 17.87 6.32
CA LYS A 36 -3.45 17.65 5.30
C LYS A 36 -3.73 16.49 4.34
N TYR A 37 -4.65 15.56 4.68
CA TYR A 37 -4.80 14.29 3.96
C TYR A 37 -6.24 13.98 3.49
N THR A 38 -7.18 14.89 3.74
CA THR A 38 -8.62 14.69 3.46
C THR A 38 -8.95 14.51 1.97
N THR A 39 -8.17 15.10 1.06
CA THR A 39 -8.37 14.96 -0.40
C THR A 39 -7.10 14.48 -1.09
N ASN A 40 -7.25 13.87 -2.26
CA ASN A 40 -6.11 13.42 -3.05
C ASN A 40 -5.13 14.56 -3.37
N LYS A 41 -5.65 15.74 -3.71
CA LYS A 41 -4.80 16.92 -3.95
C LYS A 41 -3.97 17.25 -2.71
N LEU A 42 -4.59 17.30 -1.54
CA LEU A 42 -3.89 17.60 -0.29
C LEU A 42 -2.86 16.52 0.06
N ARG A 43 -3.16 15.24 -0.19
CA ARG A 43 -2.18 14.15 -0.02
C ARG A 43 -1.01 14.25 -0.98
N VAL A 44 -1.23 14.71 -2.22
CA VAL A 44 -0.13 14.99 -3.16
C VAL A 44 0.72 16.15 -2.66
N ASP A 45 0.08 17.25 -2.22
CA ASP A 45 0.77 18.44 -1.71
C ASP A 45 1.55 18.13 -0.41
N ASN A 46 1.07 17.19 0.41
CA ASN A 46 1.68 16.77 1.68
C ASN A 46 2.37 15.39 1.61
N ARG A 47 2.67 14.89 0.40
CA ARG A 47 3.10 13.50 0.14
C ARG A 47 4.26 13.06 1.03
N LYS A 48 5.28 13.90 1.18
CA LYS A 48 6.47 13.58 1.97
C LYS A 48 6.11 13.18 3.41
N SER A 49 5.26 13.99 4.06
CA SER A 49 4.84 13.73 5.44
C SER A 49 3.98 12.45 5.55
N LEU A 50 3.10 12.23 4.57
CA LEU A 50 2.23 11.06 4.54
C LEU A 50 3.03 9.77 4.33
N LEU A 51 3.97 9.77 3.39
CA LEU A 51 4.83 8.62 3.12
C LEU A 51 5.69 8.27 4.33
N SER A 52 6.23 9.25 5.06
CA SER A 52 7.00 8.96 6.28
C SER A 52 6.19 8.24 7.36
N ILE A 53 4.89 8.50 7.48
CA ILE A 53 4.01 7.77 8.40
C ILE A 53 3.91 6.31 7.99
N PHE A 54 3.67 6.05 6.70
CA PHE A 54 3.58 4.71 6.16
C PHE A 54 4.91 3.95 6.21
N ASP A 55 6.03 4.59 5.86
CA ASP A 55 7.37 4.00 5.94
C ASP A 55 7.69 3.52 7.36
N ASN A 56 7.38 4.34 8.37
CA ASN A 56 7.59 3.97 9.78
C ASN A 56 6.67 2.83 10.23
N LEU A 57 5.47 2.74 9.67
CA LEU A 57 4.54 1.66 9.99
C LEU A 57 4.95 0.34 9.32
N PHE A 58 5.23 0.35 8.01
CA PHE A 58 5.44 -0.89 7.25
C PHE A 58 6.68 -1.66 7.70
N VAL A 59 7.71 -1.00 8.25
CA VAL A 59 8.90 -1.68 8.79
C VAL A 59 8.62 -2.50 10.06
N THR A 60 7.45 -2.37 10.68
CA THR A 60 7.12 -3.04 11.96
C THR A 60 6.79 -4.53 11.81
N LYS A 61 6.39 -4.98 10.61
CA LYS A 61 6.03 -6.37 10.33
C LYS A 61 6.74 -6.88 9.06
N LYS A 62 6.84 -8.20 8.94
CA LYS A 62 7.27 -8.87 7.72
C LYS A 62 6.29 -8.66 6.58
N THR A 63 6.75 -8.88 5.36
CA THR A 63 5.95 -8.72 4.15
C THR A 63 4.71 -9.60 4.17
N GLU A 64 4.86 -10.88 4.50
CA GLU A 64 3.75 -11.85 4.61
C GLU A 64 2.69 -11.41 5.62
N GLU A 65 3.09 -10.93 6.79
CA GLU A 65 2.17 -10.41 7.82
C GLU A 65 1.37 -9.19 7.31
N TRP A 66 1.95 -8.37 6.43
CA TRP A 66 1.21 -7.29 5.77
C TRP A 66 0.27 -7.80 4.69
N LEU A 67 0.65 -8.83 3.93
CA LEU A 67 -0.22 -9.45 2.94
C LEU A 67 -1.50 -9.99 3.60
N ASP A 68 -1.38 -10.62 4.77
CA ASP A 68 -2.51 -11.08 5.57
C ASP A 68 -3.40 -9.92 6.05
N VAL A 69 -2.80 -8.81 6.47
CA VAL A 69 -3.54 -7.60 6.91
C VAL A 69 -4.33 -6.97 5.76
N PHE A 70 -3.81 -7.03 4.54
CA PHE A 70 -4.51 -6.49 3.36
C PHE A 70 -5.47 -7.49 2.71
N ASP A 71 -5.53 -8.74 3.14
CA ASP A 71 -6.41 -9.72 2.52
C ASP A 71 -7.88 -9.30 2.56
N GLY A 72 -8.55 -9.42 1.41
CA GLY A 72 -9.95 -9.01 1.23
C GLY A 72 -10.25 -7.50 1.34
N CYS A 73 -9.24 -6.62 1.47
CA CYS A 73 -9.51 -5.18 1.68
C CYS A 73 -10.04 -4.44 0.44
N GLY A 74 -9.87 -5.01 -0.76
CA GLY A 74 -10.38 -4.45 -2.02
C GLY A 74 -9.53 -3.29 -2.60
N ILE A 75 -8.33 -3.04 -2.07
CA ILE A 75 -7.32 -2.21 -2.75
C ILE A 75 -6.19 -3.09 -3.32
N PRO A 76 -5.50 -2.68 -4.40
CA PRO A 76 -4.38 -3.46 -4.91
C PRO A 76 -3.16 -3.44 -3.98
N TYR A 77 -2.56 -4.59 -3.72
CA TYR A 77 -1.33 -4.73 -2.96
C TYR A 77 -0.54 -5.97 -3.40
N GLY A 78 0.73 -6.07 -2.99
CA GLY A 78 1.54 -7.28 -3.21
C GLY A 78 3.00 -7.09 -2.86
N PRO A 79 3.77 -8.20 -2.68
CA PRO A 79 5.20 -8.11 -2.44
C PRO A 79 5.90 -7.50 -3.67
N LEU A 80 6.91 -6.67 -3.44
CA LEU A 80 7.84 -6.31 -4.49
C LEU A 80 8.84 -7.45 -4.62
N ASN A 81 8.51 -8.45 -5.43
CA ASN A 81 9.49 -9.46 -5.81
C ASN A 81 10.52 -8.78 -6.72
N ASP A 82 11.81 -8.97 -6.44
CA ASP A 82 12.86 -8.64 -7.39
C ASP A 82 12.47 -9.20 -8.76
N MET A 83 12.68 -8.39 -9.79
CA MET A 83 12.25 -8.60 -11.18
C MET A 83 12.70 -9.95 -11.81
N GLU A 84 13.36 -10.83 -11.07
CA GLU A 84 13.79 -12.16 -11.50
C GLU A 84 12.63 -13.16 -11.63
N ASN A 85 11.54 -13.03 -10.88
CA ASN A 85 10.38 -13.94 -10.98
C ASN A 85 9.36 -13.56 -12.08
N VAL A 86 9.58 -12.47 -12.81
CA VAL A 86 8.68 -11.98 -13.87
C VAL A 86 8.92 -12.70 -15.20
N PHE A 87 10.09 -13.33 -15.39
CA PHE A 87 10.50 -13.92 -16.68
C PHE A 87 10.31 -15.43 -16.80
N SER A 88 9.86 -16.12 -15.75
CA SER A 88 9.73 -17.60 -15.76
C SER A 88 8.30 -18.10 -15.96
N ASP A 89 7.31 -17.21 -16.03
CA ASP A 89 5.90 -17.59 -16.13
C ASP A 89 5.22 -16.92 -17.36
N PRO A 90 4.77 -17.71 -18.36
CA PRO A 90 4.14 -17.21 -19.58
C PRO A 90 2.86 -16.38 -19.35
N GLN A 91 2.31 -16.34 -18.13
CA GLN A 91 1.13 -15.53 -17.79
C GLN A 91 1.43 -14.11 -17.26
N VAL A 92 2.70 -13.71 -17.09
CA VAL A 92 3.06 -12.46 -16.38
C VAL A 92 2.96 -11.19 -17.23
N LEU A 93 2.50 -11.28 -18.48
CA LEU A 93 2.18 -10.09 -19.29
C LEU A 93 0.81 -9.47 -19.00
N GLN A 94 0.07 -9.99 -18.02
CA GLN A 94 -1.11 -9.34 -17.49
C GLN A 94 -0.82 -8.92 -16.05
N ILE A 95 -0.40 -7.66 -15.85
CA ILE A 95 -0.37 -7.01 -14.53
C ILE A 95 -1.81 -7.02 -14.01
N ARG A 96 -2.14 -8.12 -13.33
CA ARG A 96 -3.41 -8.35 -12.67
C ARG A 96 -3.21 -7.83 -11.26
N LEU A 97 -3.40 -6.52 -11.11
CA LEU A 97 -3.82 -6.00 -9.82
C LEU A 97 -5.15 -6.70 -9.53
N SER A 98 -5.12 -7.73 -8.69
CA SER A 98 -6.28 -8.53 -8.31
C SER A 98 -7.32 -7.59 -7.71
N ILE A 99 -8.33 -7.24 -8.49
CA ILE A 99 -9.60 -6.72 -7.99
C ILE A 99 -10.48 -7.97 -7.90
N ASN A 100 -10.66 -8.46 -6.67
CA ASN A 100 -11.70 -9.44 -6.35
C ASN A 100 -13.03 -8.69 -6.18
#